data_AF-A0A1H0PNH1-F1
#
_entry.id   AF-A0A1H0PNH1-F1
#
_cell.length_a   1.000
_cell.length_b   1.000
_cell.length_c   1.000
_cell.angle_alpha   90.00
_cell.angle_beta   90.00
_cell.angle_gamma   90.00
#
_symmetry.space_group_name_H-M   'P 1'
#
loop_
_entity.id
_entity.type
_entity.pdbx_description
1 polymer ?
#
loop_
_entity_poly.entity_id
_entity_poly.type
_entity_poly.pdbx_seq_one_letter_code
_entity_poly.pdbx_strand_id
1 'polypeptide(L)'
;MEESMIKQMWRDYDQKLERSLQLNYKIIREMQTKKIEDHINSFRRNQVFGVVVGILFTVFLGFLVINSLNNIYFAISIGLIALFNIFAVAAYIRHLAMLERVSITDTITRTQEKLAAIQSSLNMVGRIMILQTPFWCTFWYSQQLVDHGGTTFWAINLTVVTLFTILSVYLFNTLTYKNIHRKWVKKFIESFGGKKIIKAMEFLKEIEEYKTEE
;
A
#
# COMPACT_ATOMS: atom_id res chain seq x y z
N MET A 1 3.55 66.77 10.52
CA MET A 1 4.77 66.10 10.01
C MET A 1 5.04 64.78 10.73
N GLU A 2 4.92 64.70 12.06
CA GLU A 2 5.11 63.43 12.79
C GLU A 2 4.03 62.38 12.49
N GLU A 3 2.76 62.78 12.43
CA GLU A 3 1.65 61.85 12.19
C GLU A 3 1.71 61.17 10.80
N SER A 4 2.13 61.92 9.78
CA SER A 4 2.34 61.37 8.43
C SER A 4 3.52 60.41 8.38
N MET A 5 4.59 60.68 9.14
CA MET A 5 5.76 59.82 9.22
C MET A 5 5.46 58.51 9.95
N ILE A 6 4.66 58.55 11.02
CA ILE A 6 4.20 57.35 11.74
C ILE A 6 3.29 56.50 10.83
N LYS A 7 2.34 57.11 10.11
CA LYS A 7 1.51 56.40 9.12
C LYS A 7 2.33 55.74 8.02
N GLN A 8 3.40 56.39 7.57
CA GLN A 8 4.28 55.86 6.54
C GLN A 8 5.12 54.68 7.07
N MET A 9 5.68 54.78 8.28
CA MET A 9 6.34 53.65 8.96
C MET A 9 5.39 52.46 9.13
N TRP A 10 4.16 52.69 9.59
CA TRP A 10 3.16 51.62 9.75
C TRP A 10 2.90 50.90 8.43
N ARG A 11 2.71 51.63 7.32
CA ARG A 11 2.52 51.03 5.99
C ARG A 11 3.74 50.25 5.52
N ASP A 12 4.96 50.74 5.78
CA ASP A 12 6.19 50.04 5.41
C ASP A 12 6.37 48.75 6.23
N TYR A 13 6.00 48.77 7.52
CA TYR A 13 5.99 47.57 8.37
C TYR A 13 4.94 46.56 7.90
N ASP A 14 3.72 47.02 7.59
CA ASP A 14 2.64 46.18 7.11
C ASP A 14 3.02 45.51 5.77
N GLN A 15 3.62 46.27 4.85
CA GLN A 15 4.11 45.73 3.58
C GLN A 15 5.26 44.72 3.76
N LYS A 16 6.16 44.95 4.72
CA LYS A 16 7.22 43.98 5.07
C LYS A 16 6.64 42.72 5.68
N LEU A 17 5.63 42.85 6.55
CA LEU A 17 4.93 41.73 7.17
C LEU A 17 4.25 40.87 6.11
N GLU A 18 3.48 41.50 5.22
CA GLU A 18 2.78 40.84 4.12
C GLU A 18 3.75 40.10 3.19
N ARG A 19 4.87 40.74 2.81
CA ARG A 19 5.92 40.08 2.00
C ARG A 19 6.54 38.89 2.73
N SER A 20 6.77 39.01 4.03
CA SER A 20 7.33 37.92 4.85
C SER A 20 6.36 36.75 4.93
N LEU A 21 5.07 37.01 5.14
CA LEU A 21 4.01 35.99 5.16
C LEU A 21 3.91 35.27 3.82
N GLN A 22 3.80 36.00 2.71
CA GLN A 22 3.75 35.41 1.37
C GLN A 22 5.00 34.57 1.04
N LEU A 23 6.19 35.04 1.45
CA LEU A 23 7.43 34.28 1.28
C LEU A 23 7.41 32.99 2.12
N ASN A 24 7.01 33.08 3.39
CA ASN A 24 6.93 31.93 4.30
C ASN A 24 5.93 30.89 3.78
N TYR A 25 4.75 31.33 3.33
CA TYR A 25 3.75 30.46 2.71
C TYR A 25 4.33 29.72 1.50
N LYS A 26 5.02 30.46 0.60
CA LYS A 26 5.67 29.87 -0.57
C LYS A 26 6.72 28.81 -0.18
N ILE A 27 7.56 29.11 0.80
CA ILE A 27 8.59 28.18 1.31
C ILE A 27 7.95 26.92 1.90
N ILE A 28 6.92 27.08 2.74
CA ILE A 28 6.20 25.96 3.36
C ILE A 28 5.58 25.10 2.26
N ARG A 29 4.89 25.71 1.29
CA ARG A 29 4.28 24.99 0.17
C ARG A 29 5.31 24.20 -0.62
N GLU A 30 6.42 24.82 -1.04
CA GLU A 30 7.49 24.13 -1.78
C GLU A 30 8.11 22.99 -0.97
N MET A 31 8.35 23.20 0.32
CA MET A 31 8.90 22.18 1.22
C MET A 31 7.95 20.98 1.37
N GLN A 32 6.65 21.23 1.56
CA GLN A 32 5.64 20.19 1.68
C GLN A 32 5.43 19.45 0.36
N THR A 33 5.36 20.17 -0.77
CA THR A 33 5.33 19.59 -2.12
C THR A 33 6.50 18.64 -2.34
N LYS A 34 7.73 19.04 -1.97
CA LYS A 34 8.90 18.19 -2.08
C LYS A 34 8.79 16.92 -1.22
N LYS A 35 8.32 17.04 0.02
CA LYS A 35 8.07 15.87 0.89
C LYS A 35 7.04 14.91 0.27
N ILE A 36 5.95 15.43 -0.29
CA ILE A 36 4.93 14.63 -1.00
C ILE A 36 5.59 13.85 -2.14
N GLU A 37 6.37 14.53 -2.98
CA GLU A 37 7.15 13.95 -4.09
C GLU A 37 8.10 12.84 -3.60
N ASP A 38 8.87 13.09 -2.54
CA ASP A 38 9.79 12.11 -1.96
C ASP A 38 9.06 10.86 -1.44
N HIS A 39 7.89 11.04 -0.81
CA HIS A 39 7.07 9.94 -0.34
C HIS A 39 6.46 9.13 -1.49
N ILE A 40 5.98 9.79 -2.54
CA ILE A 40 5.48 9.17 -3.77
C ILE A 40 6.60 8.40 -4.49
N ASN A 41 7.77 9.00 -4.66
CA ASN A 41 8.93 8.38 -5.31
C ASN A 41 9.48 7.21 -4.50
N SER A 42 9.50 7.33 -3.16
CA SER A 42 9.84 6.20 -2.28
C SER A 42 8.84 5.06 -2.43
N PHE A 43 7.53 5.35 -2.53
CA PHE A 43 6.53 4.33 -2.78
C PHE A 43 6.71 3.68 -4.16
N ARG A 44 6.96 4.47 -5.21
CA ARG A 44 7.26 3.99 -6.56
C ARG A 44 8.42 2.99 -6.56
N ARG A 45 9.54 3.35 -5.93
CA ARG A 45 10.72 2.47 -5.83
C ARG A 45 10.40 1.16 -5.12
N ASN A 46 9.62 1.19 -4.04
CA ASN A 46 9.20 -0.02 -3.35
C ASN A 46 8.33 -0.92 -4.23
N GLN A 47 7.41 -0.34 -5.00
CA GLN A 47 6.57 -1.08 -5.94
C GLN A 47 7.39 -1.68 -7.09
N VAL A 48 8.35 -0.93 -7.66
CA VAL A 48 9.30 -1.45 -8.68
C VAL A 48 10.08 -2.64 -8.13
N PHE A 49 10.63 -2.51 -6.91
CA PHE A 49 11.34 -3.60 -6.26
C PHE A 49 10.41 -4.81 -6.05
N GLY A 50 9.17 -4.59 -5.60
CA GLY A 50 8.16 -5.64 -5.45
C GLY A 50 7.82 -6.35 -6.76
N VAL A 51 7.72 -5.62 -7.87
CA VAL A 51 7.50 -6.20 -9.20
C VAL A 51 8.68 -7.06 -9.63
N VAL A 52 9.91 -6.57 -9.50
CA VAL A 52 11.13 -7.33 -9.87
C VAL A 52 11.25 -8.62 -9.07
N VAL A 53 11.10 -8.53 -7.75
CA VAL A 53 11.14 -9.70 -6.86
C VAL A 53 9.97 -10.65 -7.15
N GLY A 54 8.77 -10.12 -7.37
CA GLY A 54 7.57 -10.90 -7.68
C GLY A 54 7.68 -11.66 -9.01
N ILE A 55 8.25 -11.04 -10.04
CA ILE A 55 8.52 -11.71 -11.33
C ILE A 55 9.53 -12.84 -11.13
N LEU A 56 10.64 -12.58 -10.44
CA LEU A 56 11.66 -13.60 -10.16
C LEU A 56 11.05 -14.78 -9.38
N PHE A 57 10.24 -14.48 -8.36
CA PHE A 57 9.57 -15.51 -7.57
C PHE A 57 8.52 -16.27 -8.39
N THR A 58 7.78 -15.60 -9.28
CA THR A 58 6.83 -16.25 -10.19
C THR A 58 7.53 -17.22 -11.14
N VAL A 59 8.69 -16.85 -11.70
CA VAL A 59 9.50 -17.75 -12.53
C VAL A 59 9.96 -18.96 -11.72
N PHE A 60 10.42 -18.75 -10.48
CA PHE A 60 10.79 -19.82 -9.57
C PHE A 60 9.62 -20.78 -9.26
N LEU A 61 8.43 -20.25 -8.97
CA LEU A 61 7.23 -21.07 -8.76
C LEU A 61 6.85 -21.83 -10.04
N GLY A 62 6.93 -21.21 -11.21
CA GLY A 62 6.70 -21.88 -12.49
C GLY A 62 7.65 -23.04 -12.74
N PHE A 63 8.94 -22.87 -12.43
CA PHE A 63 9.93 -23.93 -12.48
C PHE A 63 9.57 -25.09 -11.54
N LEU A 64 9.16 -24.79 -10.30
CA LEU A 64 8.72 -25.82 -9.35
C LEU A 64 7.49 -26.59 -9.83
N VAL A 65 6.52 -25.93 -10.46
CA VAL A 65 5.32 -26.60 -11.01
C VAL A 65 5.72 -27.59 -12.10
N ILE A 66 6.58 -27.19 -13.04
CA ILE A 66 7.01 -28.04 -14.16
C ILE A 66 7.83 -29.24 -13.66
N ASN A 67 8.72 -29.02 -12.70
CA ASN A 67 9.58 -30.08 -12.17
C ASN A 67 8.82 -31.08 -11.26
N SER A 68 7.69 -30.66 -10.71
CA SER A 68 6.91 -31.47 -9.76
C SER A 68 5.60 -31.99 -10.35
N LEU A 69 5.46 -32.08 -11.68
CA LEU A 69 4.28 -32.65 -12.35
C LEU A 69 3.99 -34.10 -11.95
N ASN A 70 5.01 -34.85 -11.50
CA ASN A 70 4.84 -36.20 -10.96
C ASN A 70 4.04 -36.22 -9.65
N ASN A 71 3.90 -35.09 -8.96
CA ASN A 71 3.16 -34.96 -7.72
C ASN A 71 2.04 -33.92 -7.89
N ILE A 72 0.86 -34.41 -8.27
CA ILE A 72 -0.30 -33.58 -8.61
C ILE A 72 -0.69 -32.65 -7.44
N TYR A 73 -0.63 -33.11 -6.20
CA TYR A 73 -1.01 -32.30 -5.02
C TYR A 73 -0.09 -31.11 -4.79
N PHE A 74 1.22 -31.33 -4.97
CA PHE A 74 2.23 -30.28 -4.89
C PHE A 74 2.07 -29.27 -6.04
N ALA A 75 1.89 -29.78 -7.27
CA ALA A 75 1.74 -28.96 -8.46
C ALA A 75 0.50 -28.06 -8.40
N ILE A 76 -0.65 -28.57 -7.92
CA ILE A 76 -1.88 -27.78 -7.76
C ILE A 76 -1.69 -26.67 -6.72
N SER A 77 -1.17 -27.00 -5.53
CA SER A 77 -0.98 -26.01 -4.45
C SER A 77 -0.07 -24.87 -4.89
N ILE A 78 1.07 -25.19 -5.50
CA ILE A 78 2.02 -24.17 -5.97
C ILE A 78 1.49 -23.44 -7.19
N GLY A 79 0.74 -24.10 -8.08
CA GLY A 79 0.05 -23.45 -9.19
C GLY A 79 -0.93 -22.38 -8.71
N LEU A 80 -1.71 -22.67 -7.67
CA LEU A 80 -2.61 -21.68 -7.05
C LEU A 80 -1.82 -20.53 -6.41
N ILE A 81 -0.74 -20.81 -5.67
CA ILE A 81 0.14 -19.77 -5.11
C ILE A 81 0.75 -18.91 -6.21
N ALA A 82 1.15 -19.51 -7.34
CA ALA A 82 1.66 -18.79 -8.50
C ALA A 82 0.61 -17.86 -9.11
N LEU A 83 -0.66 -18.28 -9.19
CA LEU A 83 -1.75 -17.41 -9.66
C LEU A 83 -1.95 -16.19 -8.74
N PHE A 84 -1.91 -16.39 -7.42
CA PHE A 84 -1.93 -15.26 -6.47
C PHE A 84 -0.73 -14.33 -6.67
N ASN A 85 0.46 -14.88 -6.92
CA ASN A 85 1.66 -14.08 -7.15
C ASN A 85 1.58 -13.26 -8.44
N ILE A 86 1.11 -13.87 -9.54
CA ILE A 86 0.86 -13.18 -10.81
C ILE A 86 -0.14 -12.04 -10.62
N PHE A 87 -1.22 -12.28 -9.88
CA PHE A 87 -2.18 -11.23 -9.54
C PHE A 87 -1.54 -10.10 -8.73
N ALA A 88 -0.67 -10.41 -7.76
CA ALA A 88 0.04 -9.40 -6.97
C ALA A 88 0.97 -8.54 -7.84
N VAL A 89 1.73 -9.16 -8.74
CA VAL A 89 2.61 -8.46 -9.68
C VAL A 89 1.79 -7.55 -10.61
N ALA A 90 0.70 -8.06 -11.19
CA ALA A 90 -0.19 -7.27 -12.03
C ALA A 90 -0.80 -6.07 -11.27
N ALA A 91 -1.16 -6.27 -10.00
CA ALA A 91 -1.65 -5.21 -9.16
C ALA A 91 -0.59 -4.13 -8.87
N TYR A 92 0.66 -4.51 -8.60
CA TYR A 92 1.74 -3.55 -8.39
C TYR A 92 2.08 -2.75 -9.66
N ILE A 93 2.05 -3.39 -10.84
CA ILE A 93 2.17 -2.69 -12.13
C ILE A 93 1.02 -1.69 -12.29
N ARG A 94 -0.21 -2.07 -11.96
CA ARG A 94 -1.36 -1.16 -11.97
C ARG A 94 -1.17 0.02 -11.01
N HIS A 95 -0.61 -0.22 -9.81
CA HIS A 95 -0.30 0.86 -8.87
C HIS A 95 0.74 1.84 -9.42
N LEU A 96 1.76 1.36 -10.13
CA LEU A 96 2.70 2.21 -10.87
C LEU A 96 1.98 3.09 -11.90
N ALA A 97 1.12 2.47 -12.73
CA ALA A 97 0.38 3.20 -13.76
C ALA A 97 -0.61 4.23 -13.18
N MET A 98 -1.20 3.95 -12.01
CA MET A 98 -2.02 4.93 -11.28
C MET A 98 -1.16 6.08 -10.74
N LEU A 99 0.04 5.78 -10.25
CA LEU A 99 0.95 6.76 -9.67
C LEU A 99 1.51 7.74 -10.71
N GLU A 100 1.72 7.30 -11.96
CA GLU A 100 2.10 8.19 -13.06
C GLU A 100 1.06 9.27 -13.36
N ARG A 101 -0.22 8.99 -13.05
CA ARG A 101 -1.31 9.96 -13.22
C ARG A 101 -1.40 10.95 -12.06
N VAL A 102 -0.64 10.77 -10.98
CA VAL A 102 -0.63 11.68 -9.83
C VAL A 102 0.28 12.85 -10.18
N SER A 103 -0.31 14.01 -10.49
CA SER A 103 0.42 15.26 -10.66
C SER A 103 0.20 16.16 -9.46
N ILE A 104 1.27 16.67 -8.86
CA ILE A 104 1.17 17.63 -7.74
C ILE A 104 0.77 19.03 -8.23
N THR A 105 0.80 19.27 -9.54
CA THR A 105 0.23 20.49 -10.15
C THR A 105 -1.30 20.43 -10.31
N ASP A 106 -1.93 19.27 -10.11
CA ASP A 106 -3.38 19.19 -10.05
C ASP A 106 -3.92 19.89 -8.78
N THR A 107 -5.23 20.13 -8.75
CA THR A 107 -5.87 20.58 -7.51
C THR A 107 -5.61 19.59 -6.37
N ILE A 108 -5.44 20.10 -5.14
CA ILE A 108 -5.14 19.29 -3.95
C ILE A 108 -6.17 18.15 -3.81
N THR A 109 -7.46 18.46 -4.01
CA THR A 109 -8.56 17.50 -3.96
C THR A 109 -8.42 16.36 -4.98
N ARG A 110 -8.04 16.67 -6.23
CA ARG A 110 -7.80 15.63 -7.26
C ARG A 110 -6.61 14.75 -6.91
N THR A 111 -5.56 15.33 -6.35
CA THR A 111 -4.37 14.58 -5.91
C THR A 111 -4.72 13.64 -4.76
N GLN A 112 -5.49 14.11 -3.78
CA GLN A 112 -5.99 13.29 -2.67
C GLN A 112 -6.89 12.15 -3.16
N GLU A 113 -7.81 12.40 -4.10
CA GLU A 113 -8.68 11.38 -4.67
C GLU A 113 -7.88 10.25 -5.35
N LYS A 114 -6.89 10.62 -6.16
CA LYS A 114 -5.99 9.65 -6.81
C LYS A 114 -5.19 8.83 -5.80
N LEU A 115 -4.64 9.46 -4.77
CA LEU A 115 -3.89 8.77 -3.71
C LEU A 115 -4.78 7.85 -2.88
N ALA A 116 -6.02 8.28 -2.57
CA ALA A 116 -7.01 7.47 -1.88
C ALA A 116 -7.43 6.24 -2.72
N ALA A 117 -7.55 6.39 -4.05
CA ALA A 117 -7.82 5.28 -4.95
C ALA A 117 -6.69 4.24 -4.94
N ILE A 118 -5.42 4.69 -4.94
CA ILE A 118 -4.25 3.81 -4.80
C ILE A 118 -4.29 3.09 -3.45
N GLN A 119 -4.54 3.80 -2.35
CA GLN A 119 -4.61 3.23 -1.01
C GLN A 119 -5.73 2.18 -0.89
N SER A 120 -6.91 2.45 -1.44
CA SER A 120 -8.03 1.52 -1.48
C SER A 120 -7.67 0.25 -2.25
N SER A 121 -7.03 0.40 -3.41
CA SER A 121 -6.56 -0.73 -4.21
C SER A 121 -5.50 -1.56 -3.47
N LEU A 122 -4.53 -0.93 -2.81
CA LEU A 122 -3.53 -1.61 -1.99
C LEU A 122 -4.17 -2.45 -0.89
N ASN A 123 -5.17 -1.89 -0.19
CA ASN A 123 -5.88 -2.61 0.85
C ASN A 123 -6.61 -3.83 0.27
N MET A 124 -7.29 -3.69 -0.87
CA MET A 124 -7.95 -4.81 -1.53
C MET A 124 -6.97 -5.92 -1.94
N VAL A 125 -5.82 -5.55 -2.51
CA VAL A 125 -4.78 -6.51 -2.92
C VAL A 125 -4.21 -7.24 -1.71
N GLY A 126 -3.87 -6.53 -0.63
CA GLY A 126 -3.38 -7.14 0.61
C GLY A 126 -4.38 -8.11 1.24
N ARG A 127 -5.68 -7.78 1.19
CA ARG A 127 -6.75 -8.68 1.62
C ARG A 127 -6.78 -9.95 0.78
N ILE A 128 -6.76 -9.83 -0.55
CA ILE A 128 -6.74 -10.99 -1.46
C ILE A 128 -5.52 -11.87 -1.21
N MET A 129 -4.35 -11.28 -0.97
CA MET A 129 -3.13 -12.02 -0.66
C MET A 129 -3.24 -12.90 0.59
N ILE A 130 -4.10 -12.57 1.54
CA ILE A 130 -4.30 -13.40 2.74
C ILE A 130 -5.11 -14.66 2.42
N LEU A 131 -5.95 -14.66 1.38
CA LEU A 131 -6.69 -15.86 0.95
C LEU A 131 -5.77 -16.98 0.45
N GLN A 132 -4.52 -16.68 0.11
CA GLN A 132 -3.59 -17.71 -0.33
C GLN A 132 -3.02 -18.56 0.83
N THR A 133 -3.18 -18.10 2.08
CA THR A 133 -2.55 -18.72 3.27
C THR A 133 -2.85 -20.21 3.42
N PRO A 134 -4.09 -20.72 3.21
CA PRO A 134 -4.38 -22.14 3.35
C PRO A 134 -3.63 -23.03 2.34
N PHE A 135 -3.27 -22.51 1.16
CA PHE A 135 -2.51 -23.29 0.16
C PHE A 135 -1.06 -23.51 0.58
N TRP A 136 -0.52 -22.67 1.46
CA TRP A 136 0.76 -22.91 2.13
C TRP A 136 0.68 -24.02 3.19
N CYS A 137 -0.50 -24.52 3.54
CA CYS A 137 -0.64 -25.72 4.37
C CYS A 137 -0.60 -27.01 3.54
N THR A 138 -0.84 -26.95 2.23
CA THR A 138 -0.96 -28.12 1.35
C THR A 138 0.21 -28.29 0.39
N PHE A 139 1.15 -27.33 0.34
CA PHE A 139 2.26 -27.34 -0.62
C PHE A 139 3.26 -28.49 -0.44
N TRP A 140 3.29 -29.20 0.69
CA TRP A 140 4.29 -30.24 0.98
C TRP A 140 3.75 -31.66 0.80
N TYR A 141 2.52 -31.83 0.32
CA TYR A 141 1.92 -33.15 0.15
C TYR A 141 2.64 -33.93 -0.95
N SER A 142 2.98 -35.19 -0.66
CA SER A 142 3.44 -36.15 -1.65
C SER A 142 2.41 -37.23 -1.90
N GLN A 143 2.42 -37.81 -3.10
CA GLN A 143 1.50 -38.89 -3.46
C GLN A 143 1.64 -40.07 -2.49
N GLN A 144 2.88 -40.44 -2.11
CA GLN A 144 3.13 -41.46 -1.10
C GLN A 144 2.53 -41.13 0.27
N LEU A 145 2.59 -39.87 0.70
CA LEU A 145 2.04 -39.41 1.98
C LEU A 145 0.50 -39.43 1.98
N VAL A 146 -0.11 -39.15 0.83
CA VAL A 146 -1.56 -39.23 0.66
C VAL A 146 -2.01 -40.71 0.67
N ASP A 147 -1.31 -41.56 -0.08
CA ASP A 147 -1.67 -42.98 -0.24
C ASP A 147 -1.44 -43.79 1.04
N HIS A 148 -0.44 -43.45 1.84
CA HIS A 148 -0.10 -44.12 3.11
C HIS A 148 -0.46 -43.29 4.35
N GLY A 149 -1.17 -42.18 4.15
CA GLY A 149 -1.55 -41.28 5.23
C GLY A 149 -2.61 -41.93 6.12
N GLY A 150 -2.22 -42.27 7.35
CA GLY A 150 -3.17 -42.81 8.34
C GLY A 150 -4.27 -41.80 8.70
N THR A 151 -5.38 -42.28 9.26
CA THR A 151 -6.54 -41.45 9.62
C THR A 151 -6.18 -40.28 10.55
N THR A 152 -5.22 -40.48 11.48
CA THR A 152 -4.73 -39.44 12.39
C THR A 152 -4.03 -38.30 11.65
N PHE A 153 -3.27 -38.61 10.59
CA PHE A 153 -2.58 -37.61 9.77
C PHE A 153 -3.60 -36.69 9.09
N TRP A 154 -4.61 -37.27 8.45
CA TRP A 154 -5.67 -36.51 7.80
C TRP A 154 -6.51 -35.69 8.78
N ALA A 155 -6.80 -36.21 9.97
CA ALA A 155 -7.51 -35.48 11.01
C ALA A 155 -6.76 -34.21 11.46
N ILE A 156 -5.46 -34.33 11.74
CA ILE A 156 -4.62 -33.18 12.12
C ILE A 156 -4.55 -32.18 10.96
N ASN A 157 -4.29 -32.67 9.75
CA ASN A 157 -4.07 -31.82 8.60
C ASN A 157 -5.33 -31.03 8.21
N LEU A 158 -6.47 -31.70 8.18
CA LEU A 158 -7.76 -31.07 7.91
C LEU A 158 -8.11 -30.04 9.00
N THR A 159 -7.77 -30.32 10.26
CA THR A 159 -7.93 -29.34 11.36
C THR A 159 -7.07 -28.10 11.12
N VAL A 160 -5.80 -28.27 10.76
CA VAL A 160 -4.88 -27.16 10.47
C VAL A 160 -5.36 -26.34 9.27
N VAL A 161 -5.67 -26.99 8.14
CA VAL A 161 -6.16 -26.30 6.93
C VAL A 161 -7.46 -25.55 7.22
N THR A 162 -8.39 -26.15 7.96
CA THR A 162 -9.65 -25.51 8.35
C THR A 162 -9.40 -24.30 9.24
N LEU A 163 -8.52 -24.41 10.23
CA LEU A 163 -8.16 -23.29 11.10
C LEU A 163 -7.55 -22.13 10.31
N PHE A 164 -6.62 -22.41 9.40
CA PHE A 164 -6.02 -21.39 8.53
C PHE A 164 -7.01 -20.78 7.55
N THR A 165 -7.98 -21.56 7.06
CA THR A 165 -9.05 -21.07 6.19
C THR A 165 -9.97 -20.12 6.95
N ILE A 166 -10.42 -20.51 8.16
CA ILE A 166 -11.23 -19.65 9.03
C ILE A 166 -10.48 -18.37 9.37
N LEU A 167 -9.19 -18.48 9.73
CA LEU A 167 -8.34 -17.34 10.04
C LEU A 167 -8.18 -16.41 8.83
N SER A 168 -7.96 -16.98 7.65
CA SER A 168 -7.80 -16.22 6.40
C SER A 168 -9.08 -15.46 6.05
N VAL A 169 -10.24 -16.09 6.14
CA VAL A 169 -11.55 -15.45 5.90
C VAL A 169 -11.84 -14.39 6.96
N TYR A 170 -11.53 -14.67 8.23
CA TYR A 170 -11.65 -13.69 9.31
C TYR A 170 -10.80 -12.46 9.04
N LEU A 171 -9.53 -12.65 8.66
CA LEU A 171 -8.62 -11.56 8.32
C LEU A 171 -9.09 -10.80 7.09
N PHE A 172 -9.57 -11.47 6.04
CA PHE A 172 -10.11 -10.83 4.84
C PHE A 172 -11.28 -9.88 5.16
N ASN A 173 -12.18 -10.29 6.05
CA ASN A 173 -13.31 -9.47 6.47
C ASN A 173 -12.87 -8.36 7.45
N THR A 174 -11.94 -8.67 8.35
CA THR A 174 -11.49 -7.75 9.39
C THR A 174 -10.59 -6.65 8.85
N LEU A 175 -9.76 -6.92 7.83
CA LEU A 175 -8.82 -5.98 7.21
C LEU A 175 -9.51 -5.03 6.23
N THR A 176 -10.58 -4.39 6.70
CA THR A 176 -11.31 -3.37 5.96
C THR A 176 -11.04 -2.01 6.60
N TYR A 177 -11.10 -0.93 5.81
CA TYR A 177 -10.95 0.44 6.33
C TYR A 177 -11.95 0.77 7.45
N LYS A 178 -13.15 0.16 7.44
CA LYS A 178 -14.14 0.23 8.53
C LYS A 178 -13.57 -0.16 9.91
N ASN A 179 -12.59 -1.07 9.94
CA ASN A 179 -11.98 -1.59 11.16
C ASN A 179 -10.63 -0.93 11.51
N ILE A 180 -10.29 0.19 10.86
CA ILE A 180 -9.03 0.92 11.11
C ILE A 180 -8.91 1.45 12.54
N HIS A 181 -10.02 1.52 13.28
CA HIS A 181 -10.05 1.84 14.71
C HIS A 181 -9.20 0.86 15.55
N ARG A 182 -8.99 -0.39 15.08
CA ARG A 182 -8.12 -1.36 15.74
C ARG A 182 -6.66 -1.07 15.40
N LYS A 183 -5.82 -0.81 16.40
CA LYS A 183 -4.39 -0.45 16.23
C LYS A 183 -3.62 -1.43 15.35
N TRP A 184 -3.89 -2.74 15.45
CA TRP A 184 -3.20 -3.74 14.65
C TRP A 184 -3.66 -3.74 13.18
N VAL A 185 -4.95 -3.48 12.91
CA VAL A 185 -5.49 -3.32 11.55
C VAL A 185 -4.89 -2.08 10.88
N LYS A 186 -4.82 -0.97 11.62
CA LYS A 186 -4.15 0.26 11.16
C LYS A 186 -2.69 -0.01 10.79
N LYS A 187 -1.92 -0.69 11.65
CA LYS A 187 -0.53 -1.07 11.36
C LYS A 187 -0.42 -1.96 10.12
N PHE A 188 -1.35 -2.90 9.91
CA PHE A 188 -1.35 -3.75 8.72
C PHE A 188 -1.55 -2.92 7.43
N ILE A 189 -2.57 -2.06 7.41
CA ILE A 189 -2.87 -1.18 6.27
C ILE A 189 -1.69 -0.24 5.97
N GLU A 190 -1.07 0.31 7.00
CA GLU A 190 0.11 1.17 6.87
C GLU A 190 1.34 0.38 6.35
N SER A 191 1.55 -0.85 6.81
CA SER A 191 2.72 -1.67 6.47
C SER A 191 2.69 -2.21 5.05
N PHE A 192 1.51 -2.42 4.45
CA PHE A 192 1.35 -2.96 3.09
C PHE A 192 1.64 -1.91 1.98
N GLY A 193 2.57 -0.99 2.24
CA GLY A 193 2.92 0.14 1.37
C GLY A 193 2.06 1.39 1.56
N GLY A 194 0.97 1.31 2.33
CA GLY A 194 0.03 2.41 2.54
C GLY A 194 0.63 3.60 3.31
N LYS A 195 1.62 3.39 4.20
CA LYS A 195 2.19 4.45 5.05
C LYS A 195 2.74 5.64 4.26
N LYS A 196 3.39 5.39 3.12
CA LYS A 196 3.98 6.47 2.30
C LYS A 196 2.90 7.28 1.59
N ILE A 197 1.84 6.63 1.13
CA ILE A 197 0.67 7.28 0.51
C ILE A 197 -0.10 8.10 1.56
N ILE A 198 -0.33 7.54 2.76
CA ILE A 198 -0.97 8.25 3.87
C ILE A 198 -0.19 9.51 4.24
N LYS A 199 1.15 9.41 4.36
CA LYS A 199 2.02 10.57 4.64
C LYS A 199 1.94 11.64 3.56
N ALA A 200 1.91 11.25 2.28
CA ALA A 200 1.71 12.18 1.18
C ALA A 200 0.35 12.90 1.26
N MET A 201 -0.72 12.18 1.63
CA MET A 201 -2.03 12.79 1.86
C MET A 201 -2.07 13.74 3.06
N GLU A 202 -1.37 13.41 4.16
CA GLU A 202 -1.23 14.29 5.33
C GLU A 202 -0.57 15.62 4.96
N PHE A 203 0.55 15.59 4.23
CA PHE A 203 1.21 16.81 3.78
C PHE A 203 0.38 17.64 2.78
N LEU A 204 -0.43 16.99 1.94
CA LEU A 204 -1.39 17.70 1.08
C LEU A 204 -2.45 18.44 1.90
N LYS A 205 -2.93 17.83 2.99
CA LYS A 205 -3.91 18.44 3.89
C LYS A 205 -3.31 19.62 4.66
N GLU A 206 -2.05 19.53 5.10
CA GLU A 206 -1.34 20.65 5.70
C GLU A 206 -1.28 21.86 4.75
N ILE A 207 -0.96 21.66 3.46
CA ILE A 207 -0.95 22.75 2.46
C ILE A 207 -2.34 23.40 2.30
N GLU A 208 -3.41 22.60 2.36
CA GLU A 208 -4.78 23.07 2.25
C GLU A 208 -5.23 23.88 3.48
N GLU A 209 -4.85 23.43 4.68
CA GLU A 209 -5.11 24.14 5.94
C GLU A 209 -4.42 25.51 5.96
N TYR A 210 -3.13 25.59 5.58
CA TYR A 210 -2.42 26.87 5.50
C TYR A 210 -3.03 27.85 4.50
N LYS A 211 -3.69 27.37 3.44
CA LYS A 211 -4.36 28.23 2.46
C LYS A 211 -5.68 28.80 2.98
N THR A 212 -6.30 28.15 3.97
CA THR A 212 -7.62 28.53 4.50
C THR A 212 -7.50 29.47 5.70
N GLU A 213 -6.31 29.57 6.30
CA GLU A 213 -5.97 30.50 7.39
C GLU A 213 -5.54 31.90 6.90
N GLU A 214 -5.29 32.08 5.59
CA GLU A 214 -5.13 33.38 4.90
C GLU A 214 -6.48 33.89 4.36
#